data_AF-A0A6N8QTJ4-F1
#
_entry.id   AF-A0A6N8QTJ4-F1
#
_cell.length_a   1.000
_cell.length_b   1.000
_cell.length_c   1.000
_cell.angle_alpha   90.00
_cell.angle_beta   90.00
_cell.angle_gamma   90.00
#
_symmetry.space_group_name_H-M   'P 1'
#
loop_
_entity.id
_entity.type
_entity.pdbx_description
1 polymer ?
#
loop_
_entity_poly.entity_id
_entity_poly.type
_entity_poly.pdbx_seq_one_letter_code
_entity_poly.pdbx_strand_id
1 'polypeptide(L)'
;MKIYIAGPMTGYPDYNRTAFFSKAKELMEVGHIVMNPALLPAGLCQSEYMDICLAMVRSANAVYLLKGWEESVGARAEHELAKKLGLNVIYESPTNIECQVAPHIYRELVNALRDIAAVYHGTEQLRERLAHTISYYLSLSHEHKLRQKVMIKFIMRLSKSLANADPKNPLPKEAMNYLKSCNVVSEDGVLLVRRSSV
;
A
#
# COMPACT_ATOMS: atom_id res chain seq x y z
N MET A 1 -2.04 21.06 -8.01
CA MET A 1 -2.75 21.66 -6.85
C MET A 1 -1.70 22.15 -5.85
N LYS A 2 -2.05 23.06 -4.93
CA LYS A 2 -1.19 23.40 -3.78
C LYS A 2 -1.45 22.42 -2.64
N ILE A 3 -0.41 21.72 -2.18
CA ILE A 3 -0.53 20.70 -1.13
C ILE A 3 0.41 21.06 0.02
N TYR A 4 -0.13 21.13 1.24
CA TYR A 4 0.67 21.26 2.45
C TYR A 4 0.96 19.89 3.04
N ILE A 5 2.19 19.61 3.45
CA ILE A 5 2.56 18.36 4.14
C ILE A 5 2.60 18.61 5.64
N ALA A 6 1.83 17.81 6.38
CA ALA A 6 1.74 17.83 7.84
C ALA A 6 2.21 16.50 8.41
N GLY A 7 2.86 16.51 9.59
CA GLY A 7 3.38 15.29 10.21
C GLY A 7 4.16 15.53 11.50
N PRO A 8 4.63 14.45 12.16
CA PRO A 8 5.48 14.60 13.33
C PRO A 8 6.88 15.07 12.94
N MET A 9 7.41 16.06 13.67
CA MET A 9 8.78 16.58 13.53
C MET A 9 9.54 16.51 14.87
N THR A 10 8.95 17.05 15.95
CA THR A 10 9.57 17.05 17.29
C THR A 10 9.76 15.62 17.81
N GLY A 11 10.96 15.31 18.31
CA GLY A 11 11.30 14.00 18.86
C GLY A 11 11.71 12.95 17.82
N TYR A 12 11.70 13.28 16.52
CA TYR A 12 12.18 12.41 15.45
C TYR A 12 13.62 12.73 15.08
N PRO A 13 14.44 11.73 14.65
CA PRO A 13 15.74 11.99 14.07
C PRO A 13 15.65 12.96 12.89
N ASP A 14 16.54 13.96 12.87
CA ASP A 14 16.58 15.04 11.85
C ASP A 14 15.20 15.69 11.60
N TYR A 15 14.38 15.81 12.65
CA TYR A 15 13.03 16.39 12.58
C TYR A 15 12.14 15.74 11.52
N ASN A 16 12.36 14.44 11.24
CA ASN A 16 11.64 13.68 10.22
C ASN A 16 11.78 14.24 8.79
N ARG A 17 12.79 15.09 8.52
CA ARG A 17 13.00 15.77 7.23
C ARG A 17 12.96 14.81 6.05
N THR A 18 13.55 13.63 6.17
CA THR A 18 13.54 12.60 5.14
C THR A 18 12.13 12.26 4.65
N ALA A 19 11.15 12.08 5.54
CA ALA A 19 9.78 11.75 5.15
C ALA A 19 9.10 12.93 4.44
N PHE A 20 9.28 14.14 4.97
CA PHE A 20 8.75 15.36 4.36
C PHE A 20 9.31 15.59 2.94
N PHE A 21 10.64 15.48 2.76
CA PHE A 21 11.27 15.68 1.46
C PHE A 21 10.95 14.58 0.45
N SER A 22 10.89 13.31 0.88
CA SER A 22 10.47 12.20 0.01
C SER A 22 9.06 12.44 -0.53
N LYS A 23 8.11 12.75 0.36
CA LYS A 23 6.73 13.00 -0.05
C LYS A 23 6.60 14.27 -0.89
N ALA A 24 7.36 15.31 -0.57
CA ALA A 24 7.37 16.54 -1.37
C ALA A 24 7.83 16.26 -2.80
N LYS A 25 8.90 15.47 -2.97
CA LYS A 25 9.39 15.06 -4.29
C LYS A 25 8.32 14.29 -5.08
N GLU A 26 7.72 13.27 -4.49
CA GLU A 26 6.66 12.47 -5.13
C GLU A 26 5.48 13.34 -5.60
N LEU A 27 5.00 14.26 -4.75
CA LEU A 27 3.89 15.14 -5.10
C LEU A 27 4.28 16.15 -6.20
N MET A 28 5.52 16.66 -6.17
CA MET A 28 6.03 17.55 -7.22
C MET A 28 6.17 16.84 -8.57
N GLU A 29 6.60 15.58 -8.60
CA GLU A 29 6.70 14.76 -9.83
C GLU A 29 5.35 14.58 -10.52
N VAL A 30 4.25 14.57 -9.76
CA VAL A 30 2.86 14.50 -10.27
C VAL A 30 2.31 15.91 -10.64
N GLY A 31 3.15 16.95 -10.60
CA GLY A 31 2.79 18.30 -11.01
C GLY A 31 2.07 19.13 -9.93
N HIS A 32 2.27 18.80 -8.65
CA HIS A 32 1.74 19.61 -7.54
C HIS A 32 2.76 20.63 -7.03
N ILE A 33 2.25 21.74 -6.48
CA ILE A 33 3.05 22.73 -5.76
C ILE A 33 3.00 22.34 -4.29
N VAL A 34 4.15 22.06 -3.68
CA VAL A 34 4.21 21.53 -2.31
C VAL A 34 4.69 22.61 -1.34
N MET A 35 3.94 22.80 -0.26
CA MET A 35 4.33 23.60 0.90
C MET A 35 4.81 22.64 1.99
N ASN A 36 6.07 22.79 2.39
CA ASN A 36 6.73 21.85 3.29
C ASN A 36 7.35 22.58 4.49
N PRO A 37 6.90 22.32 5.73
CA PRO A 37 7.45 22.96 6.92
C PRO A 37 8.93 22.61 7.17
N ALA A 38 9.44 21.51 6.61
CA ALA A 38 10.85 21.12 6.71
C ALA A 38 11.82 22.09 6.00
N LEU A 39 11.32 23.00 5.15
CA LEU A 39 12.10 24.05 4.50
C LEU A 39 12.28 25.30 5.36
N LEU A 40 11.55 25.43 6.47
CA LEU A 40 11.66 26.59 7.33
C LEU A 40 13.03 26.63 8.03
N PRO A 41 13.62 27.83 8.23
CA PRO A 41 14.92 27.97 8.86
C PRO A 41 14.87 27.49 10.31
N ALA A 42 16.02 27.07 10.83
CA ALA A 42 16.16 26.76 12.25
C ALA A 42 16.14 28.04 13.11
N GLY A 43 15.81 27.91 14.39
CA GLY A 43 15.95 29.00 15.39
C GLY A 43 14.67 29.76 15.72
N LEU A 44 13.54 29.42 15.09
CA LEU A 44 12.23 29.96 15.48
C LEU A 44 11.70 29.22 16.70
N CYS A 45 10.87 29.89 17.50
CA CYS A 45 10.12 29.23 18.55
C CYS A 45 8.92 28.48 17.98
N GLN A 46 8.34 27.58 18.79
CA GLN A 46 7.25 26.72 18.35
C GLN A 46 6.03 27.51 17.84
N SER A 47 5.68 28.63 18.48
CA SER A 47 4.54 29.46 18.07
C SER A 47 4.78 30.14 16.72
N GLU A 48 6.01 30.62 16.46
CA GLU A 48 6.37 31.21 15.17
C GLU A 48 6.31 30.19 14.03
N TYR A 49 6.82 28.96 14.26
CA TYR A 49 6.63 27.87 13.30
C TYR A 49 5.16 27.61 13.04
N MET A 50 4.35 27.59 14.10
CA MET A 50 2.92 27.30 13.96
C MET A 50 2.20 28.39 13.15
N ASP A 51 2.49 29.67 13.41
CA ASP A 51 1.88 30.78 12.65
C ASP A 51 2.17 30.69 11.15
N ILE A 52 3.42 30.36 10.79
CA ILE A 52 3.82 30.18 9.38
C ILE A 52 3.13 28.95 8.79
N CYS A 53 3.10 27.83 9.50
CA CYS A 53 2.46 26.60 9.05
C CYS A 53 0.94 26.77 8.84
N LEU A 54 0.24 27.44 9.75
CA LEU A 54 -1.19 27.74 9.58
C LEU A 54 -1.44 28.69 8.41
N ALA A 55 -0.51 29.60 8.10
CA ALA A 55 -0.58 30.41 6.87
C ALA A 55 -0.42 29.56 5.60
N MET A 56 0.48 28.57 5.61
CA MET A 56 0.63 27.61 4.51
C MET A 56 -0.63 26.76 4.32
N VAL A 57 -1.20 26.22 5.41
CA VAL A 57 -2.46 25.45 5.37
C VAL A 57 -3.59 26.28 4.74
N ARG A 58 -3.78 27.53 5.19
CA ARG A 58 -4.80 28.45 4.62
C ARG A 58 -4.61 28.70 3.12
N SER A 59 -3.39 28.60 2.63
CA SER A 59 -3.04 28.85 1.23
C SER A 59 -3.11 27.59 0.36
N ALA A 60 -3.28 26.40 0.97
CA ALA A 60 -3.28 25.12 0.27
C ALA A 60 -4.67 24.77 -0.27
N ASN A 61 -4.72 23.88 -1.26
CA ASN A 61 -5.94 23.22 -1.72
C ASN A 61 -6.18 21.89 -1.00
N ALA A 62 -5.09 21.26 -0.52
CA ALA A 62 -5.13 20.00 0.20
C ALA A 62 -4.05 19.95 1.28
N VAL A 63 -4.27 19.12 2.31
CA VAL A 63 -3.28 18.76 3.31
C VAL A 63 -2.99 17.27 3.21
N TYR A 64 -1.72 16.90 3.08
CA TYR A 64 -1.24 15.53 3.13
C TYR A 64 -0.66 15.25 4.52
N LEU A 65 -1.20 14.26 5.22
CA LEU A 65 -0.78 13.88 6.57
C LEU A 65 0.14 12.66 6.53
N LEU A 66 1.38 12.83 6.95
CA LEU A 66 2.36 11.75 7.11
C LEU A 66 1.95 10.78 8.22
N LYS A 67 2.48 9.57 8.18
CA LYS A 67 2.26 8.54 9.19
C LYS A 67 2.62 9.05 10.60
N GLY A 68 1.73 8.78 11.56
CA GLY A 68 1.91 9.20 12.95
C GLY A 68 1.56 10.67 13.18
N TRP A 69 0.88 11.34 12.23
CA TRP A 69 0.33 12.68 12.41
C TRP A 69 -0.60 12.76 13.62
N GLU A 70 -1.30 11.68 13.96
CA GLU A 70 -2.23 11.58 15.07
C GLU A 70 -1.54 11.88 16.40
N GLU A 71 -0.25 11.56 16.53
CA GLU A 71 0.53 11.77 17.75
C GLU A 71 1.16 13.18 17.81
N SER A 72 1.26 13.86 16.66
CA SER A 72 1.84 15.20 16.55
C SER A 72 0.82 16.29 16.91
N VAL A 73 1.08 17.02 18.00
CA VAL A 73 0.24 18.16 18.43
C VAL A 73 0.07 19.19 17.31
N GLY A 74 1.17 19.53 16.62
CA GLY A 74 1.14 20.46 15.50
C GLY A 74 0.35 19.94 14.30
N ALA A 75 0.59 18.69 13.90
CA ALA A 75 -0.12 18.11 12.75
C ALA A 75 -1.63 17.94 13.01
N ARG A 76 -2.04 17.66 14.25
CA ARG A 76 -3.45 17.66 14.64
C ARG A 76 -4.09 19.04 14.53
N ALA A 77 -3.38 20.10 14.93
CA ALA A 77 -3.88 21.47 14.79
C ALA A 77 -4.06 21.86 13.31
N GLU A 78 -3.09 21.51 12.46
CA GLU A 78 -3.13 21.73 11.02
C GLU A 78 -4.28 20.94 10.35
N HIS A 79 -4.50 19.69 10.77
CA HIS A 79 -5.60 18.84 10.32
C HIS A 79 -6.98 19.42 10.64
N GLU A 80 -7.19 19.85 11.89
CA GLU A 80 -8.46 20.42 12.30
C GLU A 80 -8.74 21.76 11.58
N LEU A 81 -7.70 22.58 11.36
CA LEU A 81 -7.84 23.77 10.52
C LEU A 81 -8.22 23.40 9.08
N ALA A 82 -7.55 22.42 8.48
CA ALA A 82 -7.85 21.98 7.12
C ALA A 82 -9.30 21.49 6.97
N LYS A 83 -9.79 20.71 7.94
CA LYS A 83 -11.19 20.27 8.00
C LYS A 83 -12.15 21.45 8.13
N LYS A 84 -11.84 22.42 9.01
CA LYS A 84 -12.68 23.61 9.22
C LYS A 84 -12.80 24.46 7.96
N LEU A 85 -11.73 24.52 7.16
CA LEU A 85 -11.67 25.25 5.89
C LEU A 85 -12.25 24.44 4.71
N GLY A 86 -12.63 23.18 4.90
CA GLY A 86 -13.15 22.32 3.84
C GLY A 86 -12.08 21.92 2.81
N LEU A 87 -10.80 21.91 3.19
CA LEU A 87 -9.71 21.47 2.33
C LEU A 87 -9.76 19.95 2.13
N ASN A 88 -9.19 19.48 1.02
CA ASN A 88 -9.03 18.05 0.80
C ASN A 88 -7.97 17.49 1.77
N VAL A 89 -8.35 16.54 2.62
CA VAL A 89 -7.44 15.90 3.56
C VAL A 89 -7.04 14.52 3.04
N ILE A 90 -5.75 14.34 2.78
CA ILE A 90 -5.16 13.12 2.26
C ILE A 90 -4.33 12.51 3.38
N TYR A 91 -4.63 11.28 3.75
CA TYR A 91 -3.83 10.55 4.74
C TYR A 91 -2.80 9.71 4.02
N GLU A 92 -1.58 9.66 4.54
CA GLU A 92 -0.60 8.69 4.12
C GLU A 92 -1.18 7.29 4.36
N SER A 93 -1.61 6.67 3.27
CA SER A 93 -1.94 5.26 3.30
C SER A 93 -0.73 4.52 3.86
N PRO A 94 -0.89 3.51 4.72
CA PRO A 94 0.22 2.63 5.07
C PRO A 94 0.76 2.08 3.76
N THR A 95 1.87 2.66 3.29
CA THR A 95 2.40 2.35 1.98
C THR A 95 2.82 0.89 2.06
N ASN A 96 2.20 0.06 1.23
CA ASN A 96 2.85 -1.16 0.76
C ASN A 96 4.08 -0.69 -0.01
N ILE A 97 5.16 -0.31 0.71
CA ILE A 97 6.40 0.15 0.11
C ILE A 97 6.94 -1.02 -0.72
N GLU A 98 6.74 -0.94 -2.04
CA GLU A 98 7.41 -1.59 -3.16
C GLU A 98 8.25 -2.83 -2.87
N CYS A 99 7.65 -3.98 -2.59
CA CYS A 99 8.37 -5.27 -2.55
C CYS A 99 9.00 -5.57 -3.91
N GLN A 100 10.27 -5.23 -4.10
CA GLN A 100 11.13 -5.91 -5.05
C GLN A 100 11.36 -7.31 -4.49
N VAL A 101 10.34 -8.16 -4.66
CA VAL A 101 10.57 -9.59 -4.80
C VAL A 101 11.50 -9.70 -5.99
N ALA A 102 12.63 -10.40 -5.85
CA ALA A 102 13.49 -10.63 -7.00
C ALA A 102 12.62 -11.20 -8.13
N PRO A 103 12.62 -10.61 -9.35
CA PRO A 103 11.60 -10.91 -10.38
C PRO A 103 11.40 -12.40 -10.65
N HIS A 104 12.45 -13.21 -10.44
CA HIS A 104 12.41 -14.66 -10.56
C HIS A 104 11.49 -15.33 -9.52
N ILE A 105 11.48 -14.89 -8.26
CA ILE A 105 10.66 -15.50 -7.18
C ILE A 105 9.18 -15.21 -7.41
N TYR A 106 8.84 -13.97 -7.80
CA TYR A 106 7.46 -13.63 -8.15
C TYR A 106 6.97 -14.43 -9.36
N ARG A 107 7.80 -14.52 -10.40
CA ARG A 107 7.52 -15.31 -11.60
C ARG A 107 7.34 -16.80 -11.28
N GLU A 108 8.16 -17.35 -10.41
CA GLU A 108 8.05 -18.75 -9.97
C GLU A 108 6.77 -19.00 -9.18
N LEU A 109 6.41 -18.12 -8.24
CA LEU A 109 5.14 -18.23 -7.52
C LEU A 109 3.96 -18.20 -8.49
N VAL A 110 3.92 -17.23 -9.41
CA VAL A 110 2.85 -17.12 -10.42
C VAL A 110 2.78 -18.37 -11.32
N ASN A 111 3.93 -18.86 -11.80
CA ASN A 111 3.98 -20.07 -12.61
C ASN A 111 3.49 -21.29 -11.82
N ALA A 112 3.93 -21.46 -10.57
CA ALA A 112 3.51 -22.56 -9.71
C ALA A 112 2.00 -22.53 -9.45
N LEU A 113 1.42 -21.36 -9.18
CA LEU A 113 -0.04 -21.22 -9.01
C LEU A 113 -0.78 -21.59 -10.30
N ARG A 114 -0.27 -21.18 -11.46
CA ARG A 114 -0.86 -21.50 -12.78
C ARG A 114 -0.80 -23.01 -13.07
N ASP A 115 0.34 -23.63 -12.83
CA ASP A 115 0.55 -25.05 -13.12
C ASP A 115 -0.31 -25.93 -12.20
N ILE A 116 -0.46 -25.56 -10.92
CA ILE A 116 -1.36 -26.27 -10.00
C ILE A 116 -2.82 -26.11 -10.44
N ALA A 117 -3.24 -24.92 -10.87
CA ALA A 117 -4.59 -24.68 -11.37
C ALA A 117 -4.89 -25.47 -12.66
N ALA A 118 -3.87 -25.71 -13.50
CA ALA A 118 -4.00 -26.51 -14.71
C ALA A 118 -4.09 -28.03 -14.42
N VAL A 119 -3.38 -28.53 -13.41
CA VAL A 119 -3.33 -29.97 -13.08
C VAL A 119 -4.53 -30.41 -12.24
N TYR A 120 -4.99 -29.57 -11.31
CA TYR A 120 -6.01 -29.94 -10.34
C TYR A 120 -7.31 -29.22 -10.64
N HIS A 121 -8.10 -29.76 -11.57
CA HIS A 121 -9.49 -29.38 -11.82
C HIS A 121 -10.46 -29.76 -10.65
N GLY A 122 -9.92 -30.09 -9.47
CA GLY A 122 -10.63 -30.49 -8.26
C GLY A 122 -10.23 -29.62 -7.06
N THR A 123 -11.22 -29.17 -6.30
CA THR A 123 -11.16 -27.96 -5.48
C THR A 123 -10.44 -28.08 -4.14
N GLU A 124 -10.42 -29.27 -3.54
CA GLU A 124 -9.77 -29.51 -2.24
C GLU A 124 -8.27 -29.76 -2.38
N GLN A 125 -7.87 -30.54 -3.39
CA GLN A 125 -6.46 -30.82 -3.67
C GLN A 125 -5.73 -29.56 -4.16
N LEU A 126 -6.41 -28.74 -4.98
CA LEU A 126 -5.93 -27.42 -5.38
C LEU A 126 -5.66 -26.54 -4.16
N ARG A 127 -6.62 -26.45 -3.24
CA ARG A 127 -6.52 -25.65 -2.01
C ARG A 127 -5.31 -26.05 -1.15
N GLU A 128 -5.18 -27.34 -0.86
CA GLU A 128 -4.07 -27.87 -0.04
C GLU A 128 -2.71 -27.63 -0.71
N ARG A 129 -2.62 -27.87 -2.02
CA ARG A 129 -1.37 -27.69 -2.77
C ARG A 129 -0.97 -26.21 -2.88
N LEU A 130 -1.91 -25.30 -3.09
CA LEU A 130 -1.65 -23.86 -3.10
C LEU A 130 -1.16 -23.39 -1.72
N ALA A 131 -1.81 -23.82 -0.63
CA ALA A 131 -1.39 -23.48 0.73
C ALA A 131 0.06 -23.93 1.00
N HIS A 132 0.41 -25.16 0.61
CA HIS A 132 1.74 -25.71 0.79
C HIS A 132 2.81 -24.94 -0.03
N THR A 133 2.56 -24.71 -1.32
CA THR A 133 3.48 -23.98 -2.22
C THR A 133 3.79 -22.59 -1.68
N ILE A 134 2.74 -21.90 -1.23
CA ILE A 134 2.88 -20.56 -0.71
C ILE A 134 3.69 -20.56 0.60
N SER A 135 3.46 -21.52 1.50
CA SER A 135 4.23 -21.67 2.74
C SER A 135 5.71 -21.97 2.47
N TYR A 136 6.01 -22.77 1.45
CA TYR A 136 7.38 -23.07 1.03
C TYR A 136 8.13 -21.81 0.58
N TYR A 137 7.56 -21.02 -0.34
CA TYR A 137 8.18 -19.77 -0.80
C TYR A 137 8.30 -18.70 0.30
N LEU A 138 7.42 -18.71 1.30
CA LEU A 138 7.58 -17.87 2.49
C LEU A 138 8.84 -18.22 3.30
N SER A 139 9.14 -19.52 3.45
CA SER A 139 10.32 -19.98 4.20
C SER A 139 11.65 -19.58 3.54
N LEU A 140 11.67 -19.52 2.20
CA LEU A 140 12.83 -19.08 1.41
C LEU A 140 13.13 -17.58 1.54
N SER A 141 12.15 -16.77 1.94
CA SER A 141 12.27 -15.30 1.92
C SER A 141 12.97 -14.69 3.15
N HIS A 142 13.52 -15.51 4.06
CA HIS A 142 13.74 -15.21 5.48
C HIS A 142 14.65 -14.00 5.82
N GLU A 143 15.40 -13.43 4.88
CA GLU A 143 16.32 -12.31 5.15
C GLU A 143 15.73 -10.88 5.05
N HIS A 144 14.51 -10.71 4.52
CA HIS A 144 13.92 -9.36 4.30
C HIS A 144 12.68 -9.10 5.18
N LYS A 145 12.92 -8.65 6.42
CA LYS A 145 12.00 -8.66 7.58
C LYS A 145 10.71 -7.82 7.54
N LEU A 146 10.53 -6.82 6.65
CA LEU A 146 9.35 -5.93 6.74
C LEU A 146 8.24 -6.19 5.71
N ARG A 147 8.55 -6.68 4.50
CA ARG A 147 7.55 -6.96 3.45
C ARG A 147 6.97 -8.37 3.50
N GLN A 148 7.68 -9.28 4.16
CA GLN A 148 7.13 -10.57 4.57
C GLN A 148 5.82 -10.38 5.32
N LYS A 149 5.66 -9.38 6.20
CA LYS A 149 4.40 -9.22 6.96
C LYS A 149 3.19 -8.92 6.06
N VAL A 150 3.36 -8.10 5.01
CA VAL A 150 2.27 -7.79 4.06
C VAL A 150 2.02 -8.97 3.13
N MET A 151 3.08 -9.62 2.64
CA MET A 151 2.99 -10.80 1.78
C MET A 151 2.38 -11.99 2.54
N ILE A 152 2.81 -12.27 3.77
CA ILE A 152 2.19 -13.22 4.70
C ILE A 152 0.74 -12.84 4.93
N LYS A 153 0.40 -11.57 5.12
CA LYS A 153 -1.01 -11.16 5.30
C LYS A 153 -1.84 -11.38 4.03
N PHE A 154 -1.27 -11.15 2.85
CA PHE A 154 -1.90 -11.43 1.56
C PHE A 154 -2.11 -12.93 1.36
N ILE A 155 -1.05 -13.71 1.57
CA ILE A 155 -1.04 -15.18 1.51
C ILE A 155 -1.99 -15.80 2.52
N MET A 156 -1.99 -15.34 3.77
CA MET A 156 -2.89 -15.83 4.81
C MET A 156 -4.33 -15.47 4.48
N ARG A 157 -4.58 -14.30 3.87
CA ARG A 157 -5.91 -13.94 3.37
C ARG A 157 -6.32 -14.82 2.19
N LEU A 158 -5.42 -15.10 1.26
CA LEU A 158 -5.68 -15.98 0.12
C LEU A 158 -5.92 -17.42 0.59
N SER A 159 -5.08 -17.94 1.46
CA SER A 159 -5.23 -19.25 2.12
C SER A 159 -6.52 -19.33 2.92
N LYS A 160 -6.87 -18.31 3.72
CA LYS A 160 -8.13 -18.27 4.48
C LYS A 160 -9.36 -18.12 3.58
N SER A 161 -9.26 -17.35 2.50
CA SER A 161 -10.32 -17.18 1.50
C SER A 161 -10.55 -18.48 0.72
N LEU A 162 -9.46 -19.17 0.35
CA LEU A 162 -9.49 -20.50 -0.22
C LEU A 162 -10.09 -21.48 0.78
N ALA A 163 -9.66 -21.49 2.05
CA ALA A 163 -10.17 -22.36 3.12
C ALA A 163 -11.68 -22.21 3.39
N ASN A 164 -12.26 -21.07 3.04
CA ASN A 164 -13.70 -20.80 3.18
C ASN A 164 -14.46 -20.86 1.84
N ALA A 165 -13.81 -21.22 0.73
CA ALA A 165 -14.43 -21.26 -0.59
C ALA A 165 -15.35 -22.48 -0.75
N ASP A 166 -16.47 -22.27 -1.44
CA ASP A 166 -17.41 -23.32 -1.85
C ASP A 166 -16.67 -24.37 -2.72
N PRO A 167 -16.77 -25.67 -2.42
CA PRO A 167 -16.20 -26.75 -3.23
C PRO A 167 -16.62 -26.73 -4.71
N LYS A 168 -17.67 -26.01 -5.10
CA LYS A 168 -18.08 -25.88 -6.51
C LYS A 168 -17.56 -24.61 -7.19
N ASN A 169 -16.91 -23.71 -6.45
CA ASN A 169 -16.34 -22.47 -6.98
C ASN A 169 -14.96 -22.19 -6.35
N PRO A 170 -13.89 -22.82 -6.87
CA PRO A 170 -12.59 -22.93 -6.19
C PRO A 170 -11.81 -21.61 -6.04
N LEU A 171 -12.20 -20.57 -6.77
CA LEU A 171 -11.64 -19.23 -6.62
C LEU A 171 -12.81 -18.27 -6.38
N PRO A 172 -13.00 -17.77 -5.15
CA PRO A 172 -13.97 -16.72 -4.89
C PRO A 172 -13.79 -15.60 -5.92
N LYS A 173 -14.89 -15.06 -6.46
CA LYS A 173 -14.84 -13.97 -7.47
C LYS A 173 -13.91 -12.83 -7.02
N GLU A 174 -13.84 -12.61 -5.72
CA GLU A 174 -12.95 -11.66 -5.04
C GLU A 174 -11.46 -12.00 -5.22
N ALA A 175 -11.06 -13.27 -5.04
CA ALA A 175 -9.69 -13.72 -5.25
C ALA A 175 -9.30 -13.63 -6.72
N MET A 176 -10.21 -13.97 -7.65
CA MET A 176 -9.95 -13.81 -9.07
C MET A 176 -9.89 -12.34 -9.51
N ASN A 177 -10.79 -11.50 -9.03
CA ASN A 177 -10.77 -10.07 -9.34
C ASN A 177 -9.50 -9.42 -8.80
N TYR A 178 -9.01 -9.87 -7.65
CA TYR A 178 -7.74 -9.41 -7.10
C TYR A 178 -6.54 -9.88 -7.94
N LEU A 179 -6.48 -11.15 -8.33
CA LEU A 179 -5.42 -11.68 -9.21
C LEU A 179 -5.40 -10.98 -10.59
N LYS A 180 -6.58 -10.64 -11.14
CA LYS A 180 -6.71 -9.83 -12.35
C LYS A 180 -6.21 -8.40 -12.14
N SER A 181 -6.55 -7.77 -11.01
CA SER A 181 -6.04 -6.43 -10.67
C SER A 181 -4.52 -6.37 -10.48
N CYS A 182 -3.88 -7.51 -10.21
CA CYS A 182 -2.43 -7.66 -10.11
C CYS A 182 -1.74 -8.06 -11.43
N ASN A 183 -2.45 -8.12 -12.57
CA ASN A 183 -1.93 -8.55 -13.88
C ASN A 183 -1.30 -9.96 -13.89
N VAL A 184 -1.68 -10.82 -12.93
CA VAL A 184 -1.16 -12.20 -12.81
C VAL A 184 -1.82 -13.14 -13.82
N VAL A 185 -3.05 -12.82 -14.25
CA VAL A 185 -3.85 -13.60 -15.19
C VAL A 185 -4.33 -12.65 -16.29
N SER A 186 -3.95 -12.90 -17.55
CA SER A 186 -4.47 -12.09 -18.66
C SER A 186 -5.96 -12.34 -18.87
N GLU A 187 -6.68 -11.34 -19.38
CA GLU A 187 -8.14 -11.41 -19.62
C GLU A 187 -8.55 -12.59 -20.52
N ASP A 188 -7.64 -13.07 -21.38
CA ASP A 188 -7.87 -14.18 -22.30
C ASP A 188 -7.85 -15.58 -21.64
N GLY A 189 -7.29 -15.70 -20.43
CA GLY A 189 -7.18 -17.00 -19.72
C GLY A 189 -8.51 -17.58 -19.23
N VAL A 190 -9.61 -16.83 -19.32
CA VAL A 190 -10.94 -17.21 -18.83
C VAL A 190 -11.83 -17.81 -19.93
N LEU A 191 -11.40 -17.79 -21.20
CA LEU A 191 -12.23 -18.24 -22.33
C LEU A 191 -12.12 -19.73 -22.70
N LEU A 192 -11.27 -20.52 -22.04
CA LEU A 192 -11.05 -21.93 -22.43
C LEU A 192 -12.01 -22.97 -21.81
N VAL A 193 -13.10 -22.56 -21.14
CA VAL A 193 -14.07 -23.52 -20.53
C VAL A 193 -15.43 -23.53 -21.25
N ARG A 194 -15.55 -22.95 -22.45
CA ARG A 194 -16.76 -23.11 -23.27
C ARG A 194 -16.43 -23.45 -24.73
N ARG A 195 -16.04 -24.71 -24.95
CA ARG A 195 -16.38 -25.50 -26.15
C ARG A 195 -15.69 -26.86 -26.06
N SER A 196 -16.45 -27.87 -25.67
CA SER A 196 -16.36 -29.28 -26.09
C SER A 196 -17.55 -30.02 -25.48
N SER A 197 -18.73 -29.76 -26.05
CA SER A 197 -19.94 -30.58 -25.88
C SER A 197 -20.80 -30.34 -27.12
N VAL A 198 -20.35 -30.88 -28.25
CA VAL A 198 -21.05 -31.77 -29.20
C VAL A 198 -19.96 -32.37 -30.09
#